data_AF-A0A2K6E333-F1
#
_entry.id   AF-A0A2K6E333-F1
#
_cell.length_a   1.000
_cell.length_b   1.000
_cell.length_c   1.000
_cell.angle_alpha   90.00
_cell.angle_beta   90.00
_cell.angle_gamma   90.00
#
_symmetry.space_group_name_H-M   'P 1'
#
loop_
_entity.id
_entity.type
_entity.pdbx_description
1 polymer ?
#
loop_
_entity_poly.entity_id
_entity_poly.type
_entity_poly.pdbx_seq_one_letter_code
_entity_poly.pdbx_strand_id
1 'polypeptide(L)'
;MVMVEGTAVLRQNRLGTKAQDFYNCTLVYQQHIQQNVRAGCSNIDKILEPPEDQDETEHLKQFCLQLNGLEVKLQSECHPDT
;
A
#
# COMPACT_ATOMS: atom_id res chain seq x y z
N MET A 1 29.60 8.61 19.99
CA MET A 1 28.61 7.69 20.57
C MET A 1 27.26 8.07 19.97
N VAL A 2 26.91 7.45 18.85
CA VAL A 2 25.66 7.74 18.13
C VAL A 2 24.58 6.87 18.73
N MET A 3 23.58 7.49 19.36
CA MET A 3 22.40 6.79 19.85
C MET A 3 21.59 6.35 18.62
N VAL A 4 21.52 5.04 18.38
CA VAL A 4 20.51 4.47 17.48
C VAL A 4 19.20 4.52 18.25
N GLU A 5 18.40 5.54 17.95
CA GLU A 5 17.06 5.68 18.48
C GLU A 5 16.24 4.49 17.97
N GLY A 6 15.83 3.62 18.90
CA GLY A 6 15.05 2.44 18.59
C GLY A 6 13.80 2.86 17.82
N THR A 7 13.62 2.27 16.65
CA THR A 7 12.42 2.42 15.83
C THR A 7 11.21 2.11 16.72
N ALA A 8 10.54 3.16 17.20
CA ALA A 8 9.28 3.02 17.89
C ALA A 8 8.35 2.28 16.91
N VAL A 9 7.89 1.10 17.31
CA VAL A 9 6.86 0.37 16.57
C VAL A 9 5.60 1.20 16.66
N LEU A 10 5.43 2.13 15.72
CA LEU A 10 4.23 2.92 15.58
C LEU A 10 3.11 1.97 15.20
N ARG A 11 2.19 1.71 16.13
CA ARG A 11 1.00 0.95 15.78
C ARG A 11 0.14 1.80 14.84
N GLN A 12 -0.07 1.30 13.62
CA GLN A 12 -0.77 2.01 12.55
C GLN A 12 -2.28 2.04 12.76
N ASN A 13 -2.84 1.06 13.48
CA ASN A 13 -4.28 0.94 13.70
C ASN A 13 -4.79 1.87 14.81
N ARG A 14 -5.98 2.44 14.64
CA ARG A 14 -6.72 3.17 15.69
C ARG A 14 -6.87 2.30 16.95
N LEU A 15 -6.92 2.93 18.13
CA LEU A 15 -6.96 2.20 19.41
C LEU A 15 -8.28 1.42 19.43
N GLY A 16 -8.20 0.09 19.58
CA GLY A 16 -9.37 -0.78 19.61
C GLY A 16 -9.80 -1.39 18.27
N THR A 17 -9.06 -1.21 17.17
CA THR A 17 -9.30 -1.96 15.92
C THR A 17 -9.14 -3.45 16.18
N LYS A 18 -10.22 -4.24 15.99
CA LYS A 18 -10.15 -5.70 16.13
C LYS A 18 -9.36 -6.27 14.94
N ALA A 19 -8.75 -7.43 15.12
CA ALA A 19 -7.99 -8.09 14.04
C ALA A 19 -8.84 -8.27 12.77
N GLN A 20 -10.11 -8.64 12.92
CA GLN A 20 -11.04 -8.78 11.80
C GLN A 20 -11.27 -7.47 11.04
N ASP A 21 -11.40 -6.35 11.75
CA ASP A 21 -11.59 -5.04 11.15
C ASP A 21 -10.31 -4.58 10.41
N PHE A 22 -9.13 -4.96 10.92
CA PHE A 22 -7.86 -4.71 10.24
C PHE A 22 -7.75 -5.45 8.90
N TYR A 23 -8.09 -6.74 8.87
CA TYR A 23 -8.12 -7.51 7.63
C TYR A 23 -9.13 -6.94 6.63
N ASN A 24 -10.30 -6.53 7.11
CA ASN A 24 -11.34 -5.92 6.27
C ASN A 24 -10.88 -4.58 5.67
N CYS A 25 -10.29 -3.69 6.47
CA CYS A 25 -9.75 -2.42 5.98
C CYS A 25 -8.65 -2.64 4.92
N THR A 26 -7.69 -3.52 5.20
CA THR A 26 -6.59 -3.82 4.26
C THR A 26 -7.12 -4.37 2.93
N LEU A 27 -8.13 -5.26 2.99
CA LEU A 27 -8.75 -5.85 1.82
C LEU A 27 -9.49 -4.81 0.97
N VAL A 28 -10.16 -3.83 1.59
CA VAL A 28 -10.85 -2.74 0.87
C VAL A 28 -9.86 -1.92 0.04
N TYR A 29 -8.75 -1.48 0.63
CA TYR A 29 -7.71 -0.76 -0.12
C TYR A 29 -7.14 -1.61 -1.27
N GLN A 30 -6.86 -2.89 -1.01
CA GLN A 30 -6.35 -3.80 -2.04
C GLN A 30 -7.30 -3.94 -3.23
N GLN A 31 -8.58 -4.18 -2.95
CA GLN A 31 -9.59 -4.35 -3.99
C GLN A 31 -9.78 -3.05 -4.78
N HIS A 32 -9.84 -1.90 -4.10
CA HIS A 32 -10.02 -0.60 -4.76
C HIS A 32 -8.88 -0.30 -5.74
N ILE A 33 -7.62 -0.45 -5.29
CA ILE A 33 -6.44 -0.26 -6.15
C ILE A 33 -6.50 -1.18 -7.37
N GLN A 34 -6.77 -2.47 -7.17
CA GLN A 34 -6.83 -3.45 -8.26
C GLN A 34 -7.98 -3.17 -9.24
N GLN A 35 -9.12 -2.69 -8.76
CA GLN A 35 -10.25 -2.29 -9.61
C GLN A 35 -9.89 -1.07 -10.47
N ASN A 36 -9.28 -0.04 -9.89
CA ASN A 36 -8.87 1.16 -10.63
C ASN A 36 -7.78 0.86 -11.66
N VAL A 37 -6.79 0.03 -11.30
CA VAL A 37 -5.76 -0.43 -12.25
C VAL A 37 -6.37 -1.21 -13.41
N ARG A 38 -7.33 -2.10 -13.14
CA ARG A 38 -8.05 -2.85 -14.19
C ARG A 38 -8.94 -1.97 -15.06
N ALA A 39 -9.52 -0.91 -14.48
CA ALA A 39 -10.32 0.06 -15.21
C ALA A 39 -9.45 0.97 -16.10
N GLY A 40 -8.20 1.24 -15.70
CA GLY A 40 -7.24 1.97 -16.52
C GLY A 40 -5.94 2.23 -15.77
N CYS A 41 -4.91 1.42 -16.03
CA CYS A 41 -3.59 1.54 -15.42
C CYS A 41 -2.86 2.86 -15.74
N SER A 42 -3.24 3.54 -16.82
CA SER A 42 -2.69 4.85 -17.19
C SER A 42 -3.29 6.01 -16.40
N ASN A 43 -4.42 5.82 -15.71
CA ASN A 43 -5.08 6.86 -14.93
C ASN A 43 -4.59 6.83 -13.47
N ILE A 44 -3.37 7.31 -13.26
CA ILE A 44 -2.68 7.28 -11.96
C ILE A 44 -3.45 8.08 -10.90
N ASP A 45 -4.00 9.25 -11.26
CA ASP A 45 -4.74 10.10 -10.33
C ASP A 45 -5.92 9.34 -9.72
N LYS A 46 -6.68 8.61 -10.54
CA LYS A 46 -7.79 7.79 -10.07
C LYS A 46 -7.35 6.56 -9.26
N ILE A 47 -6.17 6.01 -9.53
CA ILE A 47 -5.64 4.87 -8.76
C ILE A 47 -5.19 5.33 -7.37
N LEU A 48 -4.64 6.54 -7.27
CA LEU A 48 -4.18 7.15 -6.01
C LEU A 48 -5.32 7.81 -5.21
N GLU A 49 -6.50 7.97 -5.80
CA GLU A 49 -7.69 8.40 -5.07
C GLU A 49 -8.08 7.33 -4.02
N PRO A 50 -8.20 7.70 -2.74
CA PRO A 50 -8.61 6.75 -1.71
C PRO A 50 -10.08 6.36 -1.86
N PRO A 51 -10.50 5.19 -1.34
CA PRO A 51 -11.90 4.85 -1.21
C PRO A 51 -12.65 5.85 -0.31
N GLU A 52 -13.97 5.95 -0.49
CA GLU A 52 -14.83 6.82 0.32
C GLU A 52 -14.67 6.51 1.82
N ASP A 53 -14.50 7.56 2.63
CA ASP A 53 -14.29 7.48 4.09
C ASP A 53 -13.01 6.76 4.56
N GLN A 54 -11.97 6.68 3.71
CA GLN A 54 -10.68 6.09 4.05
C GLN A 54 -9.55 7.12 4.13
N ASP A 55 -8.45 6.74 4.79
CA ASP A 55 -7.29 7.62 5.03
C ASP A 55 -6.35 7.61 3.82
N GLU A 56 -6.03 8.80 3.30
CA GLU A 56 -5.12 9.00 2.15
C GLU A 56 -3.73 8.37 2.39
N THR A 57 -3.22 8.45 3.60
CA THR A 57 -1.88 7.97 3.96
C THR A 57 -1.84 6.44 3.96
N GLU A 58 -2.89 5.78 4.45
CA GLU A 58 -2.99 4.32 4.43
C GLU A 58 -3.18 3.78 3.01
N HIS A 59 -3.98 4.47 2.19
CA HIS A 59 -4.13 4.13 0.77
C HIS A 59 -2.78 4.16 0.02
N LEU A 60 -2.01 5.24 0.20
CA LEU A 60 -0.71 5.39 -0.45
C LEU A 60 0.27 4.29 -0.01
N LYS A 61 0.30 3.95 1.28
CA LYS A 61 1.10 2.81 1.78
C LYS A 61 0.70 1.51 1.12
N GLN A 62 -0.61 1.24 1.03
CA GLN A 62 -1.10 0.01 0.42
C GLN A 62 -0.79 -0.07 -1.07
N PHE A 63 -0.83 1.07 -1.77
CA PHE A 63 -0.40 1.17 -3.15
C PHE A 63 1.09 0.87 -3.32
N CYS A 64 1.96 1.49 -2.51
CA CYS A 64 3.39 1.20 -2.52
C CYS A 64 3.71 -0.27 -2.23
N LEU A 65 3.01 -0.90 -1.28
CA LEU A 65 3.19 -2.34 -0.99
C LEU A 65 2.85 -3.21 -2.20
N GLN A 66 1.80 -2.88 -2.95
CA GLN A 66 1.46 -3.59 -4.18
C GLN A 66 2.52 -3.39 -5.27
N LEU A 67 3.04 -2.17 -5.43
CA LEU A 67 4.13 -1.88 -6.37
C LEU A 67 5.41 -2.66 -6.03
N ASN A 68 5.82 -2.69 -4.77
CA ASN A 68 7.00 -3.46 -4.34
C ASN A 68 6.80 -4.97 -4.65
N GLY A 69 5.59 -5.48 -4.47
CA GLY A 69 5.25 -6.85 -4.84
C GLY A 69 5.34 -7.12 -6.35
N LEU A 70 5.07 -6.11 -7.19
CA LEU A 70 5.27 -6.19 -8.64
C LEU A 70 6.75 -6.11 -9.01
N GLU A 71 7.50 -5.22 -8.37
CA GLU A 71 8.95 -5.07 -8.56
C GLU A 71 9.67 -6.41 -8.33
N VAL A 72 9.40 -7.08 -7.21
CA VAL A 72 9.98 -8.40 -6.90
C VAL A 72 9.62 -9.45 -7.96
N LYS A 73 8.40 -9.41 -8.50
CA LYS A 73 7.98 -10.34 -9.56
C LYS A 73 8.64 -10.06 -10.90
N LEU A 74 8.93 -8.79 -11.19
CA LEU A 74 9.56 -8.33 -12.43
C LEU A 74 11.09 -8.26 -12.33
N GLN A 75 11.64 -8.51 -11.14
CA GLN A 75 13.08 -8.41 -10.89
C GLN A 75 13.89 -9.32 -11.81
N SER A 76 13.37 -10.49 -12.20
CA SER A 76 14.04 -11.40 -13.15
C SER A 76 14.14 -10.84 -14.56
N GLU A 77 13.21 -9.96 -14.94
CA GLU A 77 13.16 -9.30 -16.25
C GLU A 77 13.95 -7.98 -16.26
N CYS A 78 14.44 -7.53 -15.10
CA CYS A 78 15.23 -6.32 -14.98
C CYS A 78 16.71 -6.62 -15.30
N HIS A 79 17.12 -6.34 -16.54
CA HIS A 79 18.50 -6.49 -16.97
C HIS A 79 19.18 -5.12 -17.01
N PRO A 80 20.24 -4.89 -16.23
CA PRO A 80 20.93 -3.58 -16.17
C PRO A 80 21.63 -3.18 -17.47
N ASP A 81 21.75 -4.13 -18.42
CA ASP A 81 22.41 -3.93 -19.70
C ASP A 81 21.46 -3.39 -20.80
N THR A 82 20.18 -3.13 -20.48
CA THR A 82 19.19 -2.47 -21.38
C THR A 82 18.56 -1.28 -20.67
#